data_AF-A0A8D9A0W8-F1
#
_entry.id   AF-A0A8D9A0W8-F1
#
_cell.length_a   1.000
_cell.length_b   1.000
_cell.length_c   1.000
_cell.angle_alpha   90.00
_cell.angle_beta   90.00
_cell.angle_gamma   90.00
#
_symmetry.space_group_name_H-M   'P 1'
#
loop_
_entity.id
_entity.type
_entity.pdbx_description
1 polymer ?
#
loop_
_entity_poly.entity_id
_entity_poly.type
_entity_poly.pdbx_seq_one_letter_code
_entity_poly.pdbx_strand_id
1 'polypeptide(L)'
;MEEYLNKVEIKIKIPDSLRTWLVDDWDTINNKNKLHQIPAKTSVDEIFESYLKHKASSKQMSGVKGKTTNEMVAGLKEYFNVMLGSQLLYQTERRQYSQIMQKYQGAPLSSLYGASHLLRLFVRIGSVLAYTGLTERSVQLLQNAFQDFLWYLLQQATTLHHCSHYMDIPSDLIQKPTTISTTPSTSTPN
;
A
#
# COMPACT_ATOMS: atom_id res chain seq x y z
N MET A 1 -4.71 12.32 -29.45
CA MET A 1 -4.44 12.10 -28.00
C MET A 1 -3.95 10.66 -27.86
N GLU A 2 -2.83 10.34 -28.52
CA GLU A 2 -2.33 8.97 -28.69
C GLU A 2 -0.79 8.96 -28.70
N GLU A 3 -0.17 9.74 -27.81
CA GLU A 3 1.20 9.48 -27.38
C GLU A 3 1.13 8.74 -26.04
N TYR A 4 0.47 7.58 -26.01
CA TYR A 4 0.66 6.62 -24.92
C TYR A 4 2.03 5.98 -25.13
N LEU A 5 3.02 6.76 -24.69
CA LEU A 5 4.43 6.53 -24.69
C LEU A 5 4.76 5.05 -24.44
N ASN A 6 5.42 4.47 -25.45
CA ASN A 6 6.15 3.22 -25.43
C ASN A 6 7.36 3.29 -24.47
N LYS A 7 7.17 3.83 -23.26
CA LYS A 7 8.21 3.92 -22.25
C LYS A 7 8.28 2.59 -21.52
N VAL A 8 9.44 1.97 -21.62
CA VAL A 8 9.76 0.69 -20.98
C VAL A 8 9.51 0.81 -19.47
N GLU A 9 8.61 -0.01 -18.96
CA GLU A 9 8.34 -0.11 -17.52
C GLU A 9 9.64 -0.44 -16.77
N ILE A 10 9.93 0.34 -15.74
CA ILE A 10 11.12 0.13 -14.91
C ILE A 10 10.83 -1.05 -13.98
N LYS A 11 11.38 -2.22 -14.32
CA LYS A 11 11.20 -3.44 -13.51
C LYS A 11 11.97 -3.35 -12.20
N ILE A 12 11.25 -3.25 -11.09
CA ILE A 12 11.81 -3.41 -9.75
C ILE A 12 11.79 -4.89 -9.39
N LYS A 13 12.95 -5.43 -9.03
CA LYS A 13 13.05 -6.84 -8.60
C LYS A 13 12.53 -6.97 -7.18
N ILE A 14 11.34 -7.54 -7.01
CA ILE A 14 10.82 -7.84 -5.67
C ILE A 14 11.30 -9.26 -5.29
N PRO A 15 11.96 -9.44 -4.13
CA PRO A 15 12.35 -10.76 -3.62
C PRO A 15 11.18 -11.75 -3.59
N ASP A 16 11.43 -13.02 -3.91
CA ASP A 16 10.37 -14.03 -4.05
C ASP A 16 9.57 -14.23 -2.75
N SER A 17 10.20 -14.15 -1.58
CA SER A 17 9.50 -14.21 -0.29
C SER A 17 8.48 -13.08 -0.11
N LEU A 18 8.80 -11.86 -0.57
CA LEU A 18 7.85 -10.74 -0.55
C LEU A 18 6.76 -10.90 -1.60
N ARG A 19 7.06 -11.58 -2.71
CA ARG A 19 6.03 -11.95 -3.70
C ARG A 19 5.05 -12.96 -3.13
N THR A 20 5.52 -13.96 -2.39
CA THR A 20 4.64 -14.91 -1.69
C THR A 20 3.73 -14.18 -0.71
N TRP A 21 4.26 -13.22 0.06
CA TRP A 21 3.43 -12.37 0.91
C TRP A 21 2.35 -11.62 0.11
N LEU A 22 2.68 -11.03 -1.04
CA LEU A 22 1.66 -10.37 -1.88
C LEU A 22 0.57 -11.34 -2.37
N VAL A 23 0.93 -12.58 -2.69
CA VAL A 23 -0.04 -13.62 -3.08
C VAL A 23 -0.94 -13.98 -1.91
N ASP A 24 -0.37 -14.18 -0.72
CA ASP A 24 -1.11 -14.49 0.51
C ASP A 24 -2.04 -13.34 0.93
N ASP A 25 -1.60 -12.08 0.79
CA ASP A 25 -2.38 -10.87 1.04
C ASP A 25 -3.56 -10.77 0.06
N TRP A 26 -3.33 -11.01 -1.24
CA TRP A 26 -4.39 -11.03 -2.24
C TRP A 26 -5.43 -12.11 -1.97
N ASP A 27 -4.99 -13.34 -1.65
CA ASP A 27 -5.89 -14.46 -1.32
C ASP A 27 -6.70 -14.16 -0.06
N THR A 28 -6.06 -13.59 0.96
CA THR A 28 -6.72 -13.27 2.23
C THR A 28 -7.82 -12.22 2.05
N ILE A 29 -7.62 -11.25 1.18
CA ILE A 29 -8.60 -10.16 0.99
C ILE A 29 -9.69 -10.54 -0.01
N ASN A 30 -9.35 -11.19 -1.11
CA ASN A 30 -10.31 -11.47 -2.18
C ASN A 30 -11.00 -12.83 -2.03
N ASN A 31 -10.31 -13.86 -1.53
CA ASN A 31 -10.87 -15.21 -1.42
C ASN A 31 -11.34 -15.51 0.01
N LYS A 32 -10.58 -15.11 1.03
CA LYS A 32 -10.95 -15.32 2.44
C LYS A 32 -11.87 -14.25 3.02
N ASN A 33 -12.23 -13.22 2.24
CA ASN A 33 -13.11 -12.13 2.66
C ASN A 33 -12.68 -11.49 3.99
N LYS A 34 -11.39 -11.18 4.12
CA LYS A 34 -10.83 -10.46 5.26
C LYS A 34 -10.38 -9.07 4.85
N LEU A 35 -10.27 -8.17 5.82
CA LEU A 35 -9.76 -6.82 5.64
C LEU A 35 -8.61 -6.55 6.58
N HIS A 36 -7.74 -5.63 6.20
CA HIS A 36 -6.73 -5.12 7.12
C HIS A 36 -7.39 -4.30 8.22
N GLN A 37 -6.97 -4.50 9.47
CA GLN A 37 -7.38 -3.59 10.54
C GLN A 37 -6.69 -2.24 10.37
N ILE A 38 -7.48 -1.15 10.31
CA ILE A 38 -7.00 0.23 10.20
C ILE A 38 -7.51 1.03 11.40
N PRO A 39 -6.67 1.80 12.12
CA PRO A 39 -5.24 2.03 11.87
C PRO A 39 -4.37 0.79 12.06
N ALA A 40 -3.31 0.67 11.25
CA ALA A 40 -2.36 -0.41 11.35
C ALA A 40 -1.58 -0.33 12.67
N LYS A 41 -1.23 -1.49 13.25
CA LYS A 41 -0.38 -1.57 14.45
C LYS A 41 1.03 -1.02 14.22
N THR A 42 1.54 -1.18 13.00
CA THR A 42 2.79 -0.59 12.55
C THR A 42 2.52 0.15 11.25
N SER A 43 2.55 1.48 11.33
CA SER A 43 2.25 2.35 10.21
C SER A 43 3.42 2.45 9.22
N VAL A 44 3.14 2.87 7.99
CA VAL A 44 4.19 3.14 6.99
C VAL A 44 5.18 4.19 7.49
N ASP A 45 4.70 5.20 8.22
CA ASP A 45 5.56 6.22 8.83
C ASP A 45 6.56 5.60 9.82
N GLU A 46 6.11 4.69 10.69
CA GLU A 46 6.98 3.99 11.64
C GLU A 46 7.97 3.06 10.94
N ILE A 47 7.55 2.40 9.85
CA ILE A 47 8.43 1.54 9.05
C ILE A 47 9.56 2.36 8.43
N PHE A 48 9.22 3.52 7.84
CA PHE A 48 10.21 4.41 7.26
C PHE A 48 11.16 4.99 8.32
N GLU A 49 10.63 5.40 9.47
CA GLU A 49 11.46 5.88 10.57
C GLU A 49 12.42 4.79 11.09
N SER A 50 11.93 3.55 11.24
CA SER A 50 12.74 2.40 11.64
C SER A 50 13.84 2.09 10.62
N TYR A 51 13.53 2.19 9.32
CA TYR A 51 14.52 2.05 8.26
C TYR A 51 15.61 3.14 8.30
N LEU A 52 15.22 4.40 8.50
CA LEU A 52 16.17 5.51 8.63
C LEU A 52 17.08 5.34 9.86
N LYS A 53 16.51 4.91 11.00
CA LYS A 53 17.27 4.58 12.22
C LYS A 53 18.26 3.44 11.97
N HIS A 54 17.83 2.37 11.31
CA HIS A 54 18.69 1.24 10.94
C HIS A 54 19.87 1.71 10.05
N LYS A 55 19.61 2.58 9.07
CA LYS A 55 20.65 3.16 8.20
C LYS A 55 21.60 4.09 8.93
N ALA A 56 21.10 4.88 9.88
CA ALA A 56 21.92 5.75 10.72
C ALA A 56 22.88 4.93 11.60
N SER A 57 22.38 3.88 12.25
CA SER A 57 23.18 2.99 13.11
C SER A 57 24.25 2.21 12.34
N SER A 58 24.01 1.89 11.07
CA SER A 58 24.94 1.15 10.21
C SER A 58 26.11 2.01 9.65
N LYS A 59 26.24 3.30 10.05
CA LYS A 59 27.16 4.31 9.44
C LYS A 59 26.97 4.52 7.93
N GLN A 60 25.92 3.96 7.35
CA GLN A 60 25.54 4.10 5.93
C GLN A 60 24.94 5.48 5.60
N MET A 61 24.64 6.28 6.64
CA MET A 61 24.07 7.63 6.55
C MET A 61 25.14 8.75 6.47
N SER A 62 26.33 8.47 5.96
CA SER A 62 27.39 9.48 5.80
C SER A 62 27.37 10.09 4.39
N GLY A 63 27.40 11.42 4.32
CA GLY A 63 27.51 12.19 3.07
C GLY A 63 26.31 12.05 2.13
N VAL A 64 26.58 11.90 0.83
CA VAL A 64 25.58 11.91 -0.26
C VAL A 64 24.56 10.75 -0.16
N LYS A 65 24.99 9.58 0.33
CA LYS A 65 24.11 8.39 0.45
C LYS A 65 22.96 8.58 1.44
N GLY A 66 23.21 9.33 2.52
CA GLY A 66 22.17 9.63 3.49
C GLY A 66 21.11 10.58 2.94
N LYS A 67 21.53 11.61 2.20
CA LYS A 67 20.61 12.53 1.52
C LYS A 67 19.72 11.81 0.51
N THR A 68 20.29 10.93 -0.33
CA THR A 68 19.51 10.12 -1.28
C THR A 68 18.51 9.20 -0.59
N THR A 69 18.88 8.60 0.54
CA THR A 69 17.99 7.73 1.32
C THR A 69 16.80 8.52 1.88
N ASN A 70 17.04 9.71 2.43
CA ASN A 70 15.98 10.58 2.95
C ASN A 70 15.05 11.07 1.83
N GLU A 71 15.60 11.48 0.69
CA GLU A 71 14.82 11.89 -0.48
C GLU A 71 13.97 10.75 -1.02
N MET A 72 14.52 9.52 -1.07
CA MET A 72 13.76 8.34 -1.46
C MET A 72 12.60 8.08 -0.50
N VAL A 73 12.85 8.09 0.81
CA VAL A 73 11.80 7.84 1.82
C VAL A 73 10.70 8.90 1.74
N ALA A 74 11.07 10.17 1.61
CA ALA A 74 10.11 11.26 1.45
C ALA A 74 9.27 11.08 0.16
N GLY A 75 9.92 10.73 -0.94
CA GLY A 75 9.24 10.47 -2.22
C GLY A 75 8.30 9.27 -2.14
N LEU A 76 8.70 8.18 -1.50
CA LEU A 76 7.85 7.01 -1.30
C LEU A 76 6.65 7.33 -0.41
N LYS A 77 6.83 8.12 0.64
CA LYS A 77 5.73 8.55 1.54
C LYS A 77 4.69 9.38 0.80
N GLU A 78 5.14 10.40 0.06
CA GLU A 78 4.24 11.24 -0.73
C GLU A 78 3.50 10.42 -1.79
N TYR A 79 4.25 9.57 -2.49
CA TYR A 79 3.71 8.71 -3.52
C TYR A 79 2.69 7.70 -2.96
N PHE A 80 2.94 7.15 -1.78
CA PHE A 80 2.00 6.30 -1.07
C PHE A 80 0.69 7.03 -0.73
N ASN A 81 0.78 8.25 -0.21
CA ASN A 81 -0.38 9.07 0.15
C ASN A 81 -1.26 9.40 -1.07
N VAL A 82 -0.65 9.64 -2.23
CA VAL A 82 -1.38 9.90 -3.48
C VAL A 82 -1.97 8.62 -4.09
N MET A 83 -1.21 7.53 -4.09
CA MET A 83 -1.59 6.31 -4.84
C MET A 83 -2.45 5.34 -4.07
N LEU A 84 -2.46 5.39 -2.73
CA LEU A 84 -3.21 4.41 -1.94
C LEU A 84 -4.68 4.36 -2.38
N GLY A 85 -5.35 5.51 -2.38
CA GLY A 85 -6.77 5.62 -2.69
C GLY A 85 -7.13 5.26 -4.12
N SER A 86 -6.20 5.25 -5.07
CA SER A 86 -6.48 5.02 -6.49
C SER A 86 -5.99 3.66 -6.99
N GLN A 87 -4.80 3.21 -6.57
CA GLN A 87 -4.09 2.10 -7.21
C GLN A 87 -3.70 0.93 -6.28
N LEU A 88 -3.71 1.12 -4.96
CA LEU A 88 -3.16 0.11 -4.03
C LEU A 88 -4.23 -0.71 -3.29
N LEU A 89 -5.49 -0.28 -3.34
CA LEU A 89 -6.61 -0.94 -2.68
C LEU A 89 -7.35 -1.89 -3.63
N TYR A 90 -7.64 -3.10 -3.14
CA TYR A 90 -8.55 -4.03 -3.79
C TYR A 90 -10.00 -3.55 -3.72
N GLN A 91 -10.87 -4.16 -4.53
CA GLN A 91 -12.26 -3.74 -4.65
C GLN A 91 -13.02 -3.84 -3.31
N THR A 92 -12.74 -4.88 -2.51
CA THR A 92 -13.36 -5.11 -1.19
C THR A 92 -12.94 -4.07 -0.15
N GLU A 93 -11.72 -3.54 -0.25
CA GLU A 93 -11.18 -2.53 0.68
C GLU A 93 -11.75 -1.12 0.43
N ARG A 94 -12.38 -0.86 -0.73
CA ARG A 94 -12.86 0.50 -1.11
C ARG A 94 -13.89 1.08 -0.16
N ARG A 95 -14.76 0.24 0.40
CA ARG A 95 -15.76 0.69 1.38
C ARG A 95 -15.12 1.07 2.70
N GLN A 96 -14.21 0.23 3.19
CA GLN A 96 -13.43 0.52 4.39
C GLN A 96 -12.66 1.83 4.23
N TYR A 97 -11.98 2.02 3.08
CA TYR A 97 -11.28 3.27 2.79
C TYR A 97 -12.20 4.51 2.89
N SER A 98 -13.42 4.43 2.35
CA SER A 98 -14.38 5.53 2.42
C SER A 98 -14.77 5.88 3.87
N GLN A 99 -14.99 4.87 4.72
CA GLN A 99 -15.25 5.08 6.15
C GLN A 99 -14.03 5.66 6.87
N ILE A 100 -12.82 5.19 6.56
CA ILE A 100 -11.57 5.69 7.14
C ILE A 100 -11.34 7.16 6.77
N MET A 101 -11.62 7.55 5.52
CA MET A 101 -11.54 8.95 5.08
C MET A 101 -12.53 9.87 5.80
N GLN A 102 -13.71 9.36 6.15
CA GLN A 102 -14.66 10.12 6.96
C GLN A 102 -14.26 10.20 8.43
N LYS A 103 -13.69 9.12 8.98
CA LYS A 103 -13.31 9.01 10.40
C LYS A 103 -12.01 9.75 10.74
N TYR A 104 -11.02 9.71 9.84
CA TYR A 104 -9.69 10.28 10.04
C TYR A 104 -9.42 11.41 9.05
N GLN A 105 -10.27 12.44 9.07
CA GLN A 105 -10.15 13.58 8.17
C GLN A 105 -8.81 14.31 8.38
N GLY A 106 -8.04 14.50 7.30
CA GLY A 106 -6.77 15.21 7.30
C GLY A 106 -5.56 14.40 7.80
N ALA A 107 -5.75 13.15 8.23
CA ALA A 107 -4.61 12.29 8.58
C ALA A 107 -3.92 11.75 7.31
N PRO A 108 -2.58 11.73 7.24
CA PRO A 108 -1.88 11.14 6.11
C PRO A 108 -2.12 9.63 6.07
N LEU A 109 -2.29 9.08 4.87
CA LEU A 109 -2.55 7.65 4.70
C LEU A 109 -1.37 6.80 5.18
N SER A 110 -0.15 7.32 5.08
CA SER A 110 1.07 6.68 5.58
C SER A 110 1.10 6.48 7.09
N SER A 111 0.33 7.27 7.87
CA SER A 111 0.21 7.04 9.32
C SER A 111 -0.90 6.07 9.70
N LEU A 112 -1.78 5.71 8.75
CA LEU A 112 -2.94 4.84 8.99
C LEU A 112 -2.73 3.42 8.47
N TYR A 113 -2.07 3.28 7.33
CA TYR A 113 -1.86 2.01 6.65
C TYR A 113 -0.49 1.42 6.99
N GLY A 114 -0.30 0.13 6.71
CA GLY A 114 0.88 -0.63 7.13
C GLY A 114 1.69 -1.25 5.99
N ALA A 115 2.48 -2.26 6.34
CA ALA A 115 3.46 -2.89 5.47
C ALA A 115 2.86 -3.54 4.20
N SER A 116 1.70 -4.19 4.29
CA SER A 116 1.08 -4.85 3.13
C SER A 116 0.78 -3.87 2.00
N HIS A 117 0.13 -2.75 2.30
CA HIS A 117 -0.16 -1.71 1.31
C HIS A 117 1.11 -1.05 0.78
N LEU A 118 2.12 -0.85 1.64
CA LEU A 118 3.41 -0.35 1.21
C LEU A 118 4.08 -1.31 0.22
N LEU A 119 3.96 -2.62 0.43
CA LEU A 119 4.54 -3.61 -0.47
C LEU A 119 3.84 -3.59 -1.84
N ARG A 120 2.51 -3.37 -1.88
CA ARG A 120 1.77 -3.16 -3.13
C ARG A 120 2.24 -1.93 -3.92
N LEU A 121 2.74 -0.90 -3.23
CA LEU A 121 3.33 0.28 -3.88
C LEU A 121 4.49 -0.12 -4.79
N PHE A 122 5.36 -1.02 -4.34
CA PHE A 122 6.53 -1.46 -5.11
C PHE A 122 6.17 -2.22 -6.38
N VAL A 123 4.99 -2.84 -6.44
CA VAL A 123 4.46 -3.47 -7.65
C VAL A 123 4.01 -2.41 -8.67
N ARG A 124 3.51 -1.26 -8.20
CA ARG A 124 2.97 -0.19 -9.07
C ARG A 124 3.99 0.87 -9.45
N ILE A 125 4.96 1.16 -8.59
CA ILE A 125 5.89 2.28 -8.76
C ILE A 125 6.77 2.15 -10.01
N GLY A 126 7.07 0.93 -10.47
CA GLY A 126 7.83 0.70 -11.70
C GLY A 126 7.21 1.34 -12.95
N SER A 127 5.87 1.28 -13.04
CA SER A 127 5.13 1.95 -14.11
C SER A 127 5.21 3.47 -14.00
N VAL A 128 5.19 4.03 -12.79
CA VAL A 128 5.20 5.50 -12.59
C VAL A 128 6.57 6.12 -12.82
N LEU A 129 7.64 5.43 -12.47
CA LEU A 129 9.00 5.91 -12.75
C LEU A 129 9.27 6.08 -14.24
N ALA A 130 8.55 5.37 -15.11
CA ALA A 130 8.65 5.59 -16.55
C ALA A 130 8.20 7.02 -16.92
N TYR A 131 7.23 7.59 -16.19
CA TYR A 131 6.65 8.90 -16.52
C TYR A 131 7.46 10.08 -15.97
N THR A 132 8.36 9.88 -15.00
CA THR A 132 9.06 10.98 -14.29
C THR A 132 10.26 11.58 -15.06
N GLY A 133 10.56 11.08 -16.26
CA GLY A 133 11.62 11.65 -17.12
C GLY A 133 13.04 11.54 -16.54
N LEU A 134 13.25 10.59 -15.63
CA LEU A 134 14.54 10.39 -14.95
C LEU A 134 15.62 9.91 -15.91
N THR A 135 16.86 10.35 -15.68
CA THR A 135 18.04 9.82 -16.38
C THR A 135 18.29 8.36 -15.98
N GLU A 136 18.92 7.59 -16.87
CA GLU A 136 19.28 6.19 -16.60
C GLU A 136 20.10 6.04 -15.31
N ARG A 137 21.04 6.96 -15.07
CA ARG A 137 21.84 6.98 -13.83
C ARG A 137 20.97 7.19 -12.58
N SER A 138 20.01 8.11 -12.64
CA SER A 138 19.07 8.35 -11.53
C SER A 138 18.16 7.15 -11.29
N VAL A 139 17.68 6.50 -12.37
CA VAL A 139 16.89 5.27 -12.28
C VAL A 139 17.68 4.16 -11.60
N GLN A 140 18.94 3.95 -11.98
CA GLN A 140 19.79 2.93 -11.39
C GLN A 140 20.03 3.18 -9.89
N LEU A 141 20.28 4.42 -9.49
CA LEU A 141 20.45 4.80 -8.08
C LEU A 141 19.19 4.53 -7.27
N LEU A 142 18.02 4.89 -7.82
CA LEU A 142 16.73 4.69 -7.18
C LEU A 142 16.37 3.21 -7.08
N GLN A 143 16.62 2.43 -8.14
CA GLN A 143 16.46 0.97 -8.12
C GLN A 143 17.31 0.34 -7.02
N ASN A 144 18.59 0.72 -6.89
CA ASN A 144 19.46 0.19 -5.85
C ASN A 144 18.94 0.55 -4.44
N ALA A 145 18.44 1.77 -4.26
CA ALA A 145 17.86 2.20 -2.99
C ALA A 145 16.56 1.44 -2.66
N PHE A 146 15.71 1.17 -3.65
CA PHE A 146 14.53 0.32 -3.48
C PHE A 146 14.88 -1.12 -3.17
N GLN A 147 15.90 -1.70 -3.82
CA GLN A 147 16.36 -3.05 -3.51
C GLN A 147 16.82 -3.15 -2.06
N ASP A 148 17.59 -2.17 -1.60
CA ASP A 148 18.06 -2.11 -0.22
C ASP A 148 16.91 -1.98 0.78
N PHE A 149 15.91 -1.14 0.48
CA PHE A 149 14.72 -1.02 1.31
C PHE A 149 13.88 -2.31 1.32
N LEU A 150 13.69 -2.96 0.16
CA LEU A 150 12.99 -4.24 0.06
C LEU A 150 13.73 -5.35 0.82
N TRP A 151 15.06 -5.32 0.83
CA TRP A 151 15.85 -6.25 1.63
C TRP A 151 15.66 -6.00 3.13
N TYR A 152 15.62 -4.74 3.56
CA TYR A 152 15.27 -4.40 4.95
C TYR A 152 13.86 -4.88 5.31
N LEU A 153 12.87 -4.65 4.44
CA LEU A 153 11.50 -5.15 4.64
C LEU A 153 11.48 -6.68 4.76
N LEU A 154 12.27 -7.38 3.95
CA LEU A 154 12.39 -8.84 4.03
C LEU A 154 12.95 -9.31 5.39
N GLN A 155 13.98 -8.63 5.92
CA GLN A 155 14.51 -8.94 7.25
C GLN A 155 13.49 -8.72 8.38
N GLN A 156 12.62 -7.72 8.21
CA GLN A 156 11.55 -7.42 9.17
C GLN A 156 10.22 -8.14 8.84
N ALA A 157 10.18 -8.93 7.76
CA ALA A 157 8.93 -9.45 7.20
C ALA A 157 8.21 -10.36 8.18
N THR A 158 8.92 -11.20 8.94
CA THR A 158 8.28 -12.08 9.94
C THR A 158 7.52 -11.25 10.98
N THR A 159 8.16 -10.21 11.53
CA THR A 159 7.55 -9.30 12.52
C THR A 159 6.38 -8.51 11.93
N LEU A 160 6.55 -7.97 10.71
CA LEU A 160 5.54 -7.14 10.05
C LEU A 160 4.34 -7.96 9.53
N HIS A 161 4.58 -9.19 9.06
CA HIS A 161 3.54 -10.13 8.63
C HIS A 161 2.70 -10.57 9.83
N HIS A 162 3.32 -10.87 10.97
CA HIS A 162 2.60 -11.15 12.22
C HIS A 162 1.83 -9.94 12.77
N CYS A 163 2.24 -8.72 12.44
CA CYS A 163 1.52 -7.49 12.82
C CYS A 163 0.42 -7.08 11.84
N SER A 164 0.31 -7.76 10.69
CA SER A 164 -0.81 -7.59 9.75
C SER A 164 -2.05 -8.26 10.33
N HIS A 165 -2.73 -7.57 11.23
CA HIS A 165 -3.95 -8.08 11.87
C HIS A 165 -5.10 -8.00 10.86
N TYR A 166 -5.42 -9.13 10.23
CA TYR A 166 -6.60 -9.26 9.39
C TYR A 166 -7.83 -9.42 10.27
N MET A 167 -8.88 -8.64 9.99
CA MET A 167 -10.20 -8.78 10.60
C MET A 167 -11.17 -9.37 9.58
N ASP A 168 -12.16 -10.13 10.06
CA ASP A 168 -13.30 -10.52 9.22
C ASP A 168 -14.06 -9.24 8.80
N ILE A 169 -14.65 -9.24 7.61
CA ILE A 169 -15.40 -8.08 7.12
C ILE A 169 -16.54 -7.78 8.12
N PRO A 170 -16.53 -6.61 8.78
CA PRO A 170 -17.60 -6.19 9.67
C PRO A 170 -18.95 -6.22 8.94
N SER A 171 -20.00 -6.66 9.62
CA SER A 171 -21.34 -6.84 9.02
C SER A 171 -21.93 -5.54 8.44
N ASP A 172 -21.46 -4.37 8.86
CA ASP A 172 -21.81 -3.06 8.30
C ASP A 172 -21.17 -2.77 6.94
N LEU A 173 -20.09 -3.49 6.58
CA LEU A 173 -19.43 -3.42 5.27
C LEU A 173 -19.98 -4.45 4.27
N ILE A 174 -20.62 -5.52 4.74
CA ILE A 174 -21.33 -6.51 3.93
C ILE A 174 -22.68 -5.91 3.54
N GLN A 175 -23.01 -5.85 2.24
CA GLN A 175 -24.37 -5.44 1.87
C GLN A 175 -25.34 -6.45 2.48
N LYS A 176 -26.29 -5.98 3.30
CA LYS A 176 -27.55 -6.72 3.40
C LYS A 176 -28.12 -6.78 1.98
N PRO A 177 -28.50 -7.96 1.46
CA PRO A 177 -29.31 -8.01 0.26
C PRO A 177 -30.48 -7.08 0.50
N THR A 178 -30.69 -6.12 -0.38
CA THR A 178 -31.86 -5.26 -0.34
C THR A 178 -33.09 -6.17 -0.33
N THR A 179 -33.65 -6.41 0.84
CA THR A 179 -34.96 -7.02 0.96
C THR A 179 -35.91 -5.99 0.39
N ILE A 180 -36.24 -6.16 -0.89
CA ILE A 180 -37.35 -5.47 -1.52
C ILE A 180 -38.56 -5.88 -0.68
N SER A 181 -39.01 -5.01 0.22
CA SER A 181 -40.28 -5.22 0.91
C SER A 181 -41.37 -4.98 -0.14
N THR A 182 -41.71 -6.00 -0.90
CA THR A 182 -43.01 -6.09 -1.55
C THR A 182 -44.05 -6.14 -0.44
N THR A 183 -44.57 -4.98 -0.06
CA THR A 183 -45.82 -4.85 0.67
C THR A 183 -46.92 -5.45 -0.21
N PRO A 184 -47.70 -6.45 0.25
CA PRO A 184 -48.93 -6.81 -0.44
C PRO A 184 -49.94 -5.70 -0.18
N SER A 185 -50.25 -4.91 -1.20
CA SER A 185 -51.38 -4.00 -1.20
C SER A 185 -52.66 -4.82 -1.28
N THR A 186 -53.21 -5.18 -0.13
CA THR A 186 -54.57 -5.69 0.00
C THR A 186 -55.52 -4.50 -0.10
N SER A 187 -56.20 -4.33 -1.24
CA SER A 187 -57.25 -3.34 -1.44
C SER A 187 -58.53 -3.98 -1.96
N THR A 188 -59.45 -4.27 -1.04
CA THR A 188 -60.93 -4.21 -1.16
C THR A 188 -61.49 -4.49 0.25
N PRO A 189 -62.60 -3.88 0.71
CA PRO A 189 -63.83 -3.67 -0.05
C PRO A 189 -64.54 -2.30 0.15
N ASN A 190 -65.25 -1.83 -0.89
CA ASN A 190 -66.66 -1.40 -0.80
C ASN A 190 -67.23 -1.24 -2.21
#